data_AF-A0A9R0JZZ0-F1
#
_entry.id   AF-A0A9R0JZZ0-F1
#
_cell.length_a   1.000
_cell.length_b   1.000
_cell.length_c   1.000
_cell.angle_alpha   90.00
_cell.angle_beta   90.00
_cell.angle_gamma   90.00
#
_symmetry.space_group_name_H-M   'P 1'
#
loop_
_entity.id
_entity.type
_entity.pdbx_description
1 polymer ?
#
loop_
_entity_poly.entity_id
_entity_poly.type
_entity_poly.pdbx_seq_one_letter_code
_entity_poly.pdbx_strand_id
1 'polypeptide(L)'
;MATYENATVAYGIMATDVINFKPLPEIVQDFVFGCSLKNSIKMMGVIGASNSGLSLPRQLYPEDPKFSYCISDDLSKTNLVKFGPAAILSGDTLDMVKNLHTGFYYLDVLTIEVNREEIDIKPIVFEMSTDGKRGFIADSTTALTVLTSEAFDALKKKVEQFLGPASKYMIFEICYPSSMLGKGQEDPRPLIGLQVTDFTLEFEGFRIWQKIPKSNIECLQMIRTMSFLSVLGFEQLVNYNVGHDPNNNLMYIEETTCETV
;
A
#
# COMPACT_ATOMS: atom_id res chain seq x y z
N MET A 1 -11.21 -18.20 -10.29
CA MET A 1 -10.27 -17.23 -10.88
C MET A 1 -9.93 -16.22 -9.80
N ALA A 2 -8.66 -15.96 -9.54
CA ALA A 2 -8.21 -14.91 -8.61
C ALA A 2 -7.49 -13.81 -9.40
N THR A 3 -7.79 -12.55 -9.11
CA THR A 3 -7.21 -11.37 -9.77
C THR A 3 -6.39 -10.58 -8.77
N TYR A 4 -5.17 -10.21 -9.16
CA TYR A 4 -4.24 -9.41 -8.37
C TYR A 4 -4.28 -7.93 -8.80
N GLU A 5 -3.65 -7.06 -8.02
CA GLU A 5 -3.61 -5.59 -8.20
C GLU A 5 -3.07 -5.19 -9.59
N ASN A 6 -2.06 -5.91 -10.07
CA ASN A 6 -1.44 -5.71 -11.38
C ASN A 6 -2.24 -6.33 -12.54
N ALA A 7 -3.50 -6.70 -12.29
CA ALA A 7 -4.40 -7.39 -13.22
C ALA A 7 -3.92 -8.77 -13.70
N THR A 8 -2.89 -9.35 -13.08
CA THR A 8 -2.55 -10.76 -13.32
C THR A 8 -3.63 -11.66 -12.71
N VAL A 9 -3.78 -12.83 -13.31
CA VAL A 9 -4.86 -13.77 -12.97
C VAL A 9 -4.29 -15.16 -12.72
N ALA A 10 -4.70 -15.76 -11.61
CA ALA A 10 -4.50 -17.17 -11.34
C ALA A 10 -5.79 -17.96 -11.62
N TYR A 11 -5.65 -19.04 -12.40
CA TYR A 11 -6.69 -20.01 -12.65
C TYR A 11 -6.48 -21.23 -11.75
N GLY A 12 -7.58 -21.70 -11.16
CA GLY A 12 -7.55 -22.73 -10.14
C GLY A 12 -8.92 -23.32 -9.88
N ILE A 13 -8.92 -24.37 -9.06
CA ILE A 13 -10.12 -25.08 -8.59
C ILE A 13 -10.38 -24.63 -7.15
N MET A 14 -11.64 -24.41 -6.78
CA MET A 14 -12.00 -24.13 -5.39
C MET A 14 -11.93 -25.41 -4.56
N ALA A 15 -11.41 -25.30 -3.34
CA ALA A 15 -11.31 -26.38 -2.38
C ALA A 15 -11.70 -25.87 -0.98
N THR A 16 -11.96 -26.81 -0.09
CA THR A 16 -12.25 -26.58 1.33
C THR A 16 -11.32 -27.42 2.17
N ASP A 17 -10.79 -26.86 3.26
CA ASP A 17 -9.97 -27.59 4.23
C ASP A 17 -10.10 -26.95 5.62
N VAL A 18 -9.46 -27.54 6.61
CA VAL A 18 -9.39 -27.01 7.97
C VAL A 18 -8.15 -26.14 8.11
N ILE A 19 -8.33 -24.89 8.53
CA ILE A 19 -7.24 -23.97 8.83
C ILE A 19 -7.15 -23.70 10.32
N ASN A 20 -5.93 -23.55 10.84
CA ASN A 20 -5.66 -23.31 12.26
C ASN A 20 -4.81 -22.05 12.42
N PHE A 21 -5.28 -21.08 13.21
CA PHE A 21 -4.51 -19.89 13.58
C PHE A 21 -3.85 -20.06 14.96
N LYS A 22 -2.77 -19.29 15.21
CA LYS A 22 -2.08 -19.19 16.50
C LYS A 22 -2.17 -17.74 16.99
N PRO A 23 -2.05 -17.43 18.30
CA PRO A 23 -1.56 -18.28 19.41
C PRO A 23 -2.62 -19.17 20.10
N LEU A 24 -3.91 -18.88 19.96
CA LEU A 24 -4.99 -19.79 20.34
C LEU A 24 -5.48 -20.50 19.08
N PRO A 25 -5.65 -21.84 19.09
CA PRO A 25 -6.14 -22.58 17.92
C PRO A 25 -7.59 -22.20 17.62
N GLU A 26 -7.77 -21.13 16.85
CA GLU A 26 -9.01 -20.86 16.15
C GLU A 26 -9.04 -21.81 14.95
N ILE A 27 -9.88 -22.84 15.06
CA ILE A 27 -10.07 -23.86 14.04
C ILE A 27 -11.22 -23.42 13.15
N VAL A 28 -10.91 -23.19 11.89
CA VAL A 28 -11.90 -22.82 10.88
C VAL A 28 -12.16 -24.05 10.04
N GLN A 29 -13.36 -24.61 10.19
CA GLN A 29 -13.85 -25.70 9.36
C GLN A 29 -14.28 -25.17 8.00
N ASP A 30 -14.21 -26.02 6.99
CA ASP A 30 -14.70 -25.71 5.63
C ASP A 30 -14.15 -24.40 5.04
N PHE A 31 -12.91 -24.03 5.38
CA PHE A 31 -12.27 -22.82 4.86
C PHE A 31 -12.11 -22.93 3.35
N VAL A 32 -12.71 -22.01 2.60
CA VAL A 32 -12.73 -22.00 1.15
C VAL A 32 -11.49 -21.30 0.61
N PHE A 33 -10.73 -21.97 -0.26
CA PHE A 33 -9.56 -21.39 -0.93
C PHE A 33 -9.42 -21.88 -2.36
N GLY A 34 -8.52 -21.23 -3.13
CA GLY A 34 -8.23 -21.60 -4.51
C GLY A 34 -6.94 -22.42 -4.64
N CYS A 35 -7.03 -23.60 -5.24
CA CYS A 35 -5.88 -24.39 -5.66
C CYS A 35 -5.42 -23.95 -7.05
N SER A 36 -4.32 -23.19 -7.12
CA SER A 36 -3.75 -22.73 -8.40
C SER A 36 -3.19 -23.91 -9.21
N LEU A 37 -3.61 -24.02 -10.48
CA LEU A 37 -3.14 -25.08 -11.39
C LEU A 37 -1.81 -24.75 -12.08
N LYS A 38 -1.44 -23.46 -12.09
CA LYS A 38 -0.20 -22.98 -12.67
C LYS A 38 0.35 -21.88 -11.79
N ASN A 39 1.49 -22.14 -11.17
CA ASN A 39 2.16 -21.15 -10.35
C ASN A 39 3.21 -20.43 -11.18
N SER A 40 2.99 -19.16 -11.49
CA SER A 40 3.99 -18.29 -12.10
C SER A 40 4.96 -17.67 -11.09
N ILE A 41 4.70 -17.86 -9.79
CA ILE A 41 5.39 -17.19 -8.69
C ILE A 41 6.06 -18.23 -7.78
N LYS A 42 7.26 -17.95 -7.24
CA LYS A 42 7.94 -18.81 -6.25
C LYS A 42 7.32 -18.74 -4.85
N MET A 43 6.00 -18.57 -4.76
CA MET A 43 5.25 -18.50 -3.50
C MET A 43 4.31 -19.70 -3.42
N MET A 44 4.14 -20.29 -2.23
CA MET A 44 3.24 -21.43 -2.06
C MET A 44 1.75 -21.03 -2.13
N GLY A 45 1.45 -19.75 -1.96
CA GLY A 45 0.10 -19.19 -2.05
C GLY A 45 0.08 -17.71 -1.66
N VAL A 46 -1.11 -17.13 -1.66
CA VAL A 46 -1.38 -15.74 -1.23
C VAL A 46 -2.58 -15.75 -0.29
N ILE A 47 -2.47 -15.00 0.81
CA ILE A 47 -3.59 -14.77 1.72
C ILE A 47 -4.32 -13.51 1.24
N GLY A 48 -5.53 -13.68 0.72
CA GLY A 48 -6.37 -12.56 0.29
C GLY A 48 -7.10 -11.93 1.47
N ALA A 49 -6.89 -10.64 1.70
CA ALA A 49 -7.59 -9.84 2.71
C ALA A 49 -8.56 -8.81 2.11
N SER A 50 -8.87 -8.92 0.81
CA SER A 50 -9.77 -8.01 0.08
C SER A 50 -11.18 -7.96 0.69
N ASN A 51 -11.99 -6.97 0.32
CA ASN A 51 -13.39 -6.86 0.74
C ASN A 51 -14.34 -7.82 -0.03
N SER A 52 -13.84 -9.01 -0.39
CA SER A 52 -14.61 -10.03 -1.12
C SER A 52 -15.15 -11.09 -0.15
N GLY A 53 -16.26 -11.74 -0.53
CA GLY A 53 -16.94 -12.72 0.34
C GLY A 53 -16.11 -13.94 0.73
N LEU A 54 -15.09 -14.29 -0.06
CA LEU A 54 -14.19 -15.43 0.18
C LEU A 54 -12.81 -14.98 0.71
N SER A 55 -12.64 -13.72 1.10
CA SER A 55 -11.38 -13.28 1.72
C SER A 55 -11.22 -13.88 3.11
N LEU A 56 -9.99 -13.93 3.59
CA LEU A 56 -9.70 -14.48 4.91
C LEU A 56 -10.48 -13.74 6.02
N PRO A 57 -10.44 -12.39 6.13
CA PRO A 57 -11.22 -11.69 7.16
C PRO A 57 -12.73 -12.02 7.11
N ARG A 58 -13.32 -12.14 5.92
CA ARG A 58 -14.76 -12.41 5.77
C ARG A 58 -15.15 -13.84 6.13
N GLN A 59 -14.25 -14.81 5.92
CA GLN A 59 -14.47 -16.20 6.32
C GLN A 59 -14.26 -16.41 7.83
N LEU A 60 -13.30 -15.68 8.45
CA LEU A 60 -13.05 -15.78 9.89
C LEU A 60 -14.10 -15.03 10.72
N TYR A 61 -14.41 -13.80 10.33
CA TYR A 61 -15.28 -12.90 11.08
C TYR A 61 -16.35 -12.30 10.14
N PRO A 62 -17.37 -13.07 9.70
CA PRO A 62 -18.34 -12.62 8.69
C PRO A 62 -19.07 -11.31 9.02
N GLU A 63 -19.37 -11.11 10.30
CA GLU A 63 -20.06 -9.94 10.83
C GLU A 63 -19.12 -8.76 11.10
N ASP A 64 -17.83 -9.00 11.30
CA ASP A 64 -16.85 -8.01 11.72
C ASP A 64 -15.47 -8.29 11.10
N PRO A 65 -15.35 -8.21 9.76
CA PRO A 65 -14.19 -8.70 9.01
C PRO A 65 -13.04 -7.68 8.99
N LYS A 66 -12.88 -6.94 10.09
CA LYS A 66 -11.77 -6.02 10.26
C LYS A 66 -10.47 -6.78 10.46
N PHE A 67 -9.36 -6.16 10.08
CA PHE A 67 -8.02 -6.69 10.33
C PHE A 67 -7.04 -5.55 10.43
N SER A 68 -5.90 -5.78 11.09
CA SER A 68 -4.79 -4.84 11.07
C SER A 68 -3.46 -5.56 10.94
N TYR A 69 -2.46 -4.87 10.42
CA TYR A 69 -1.09 -5.36 10.35
C TYR A 69 -0.11 -4.24 10.66
N CYS A 70 1.09 -4.62 11.12
CA CYS A 70 2.20 -3.70 11.31
C CYS A 70 3.47 -4.38 10.79
N ILE A 71 4.15 -3.74 9.84
CA ILE A 71 5.39 -4.26 9.24
C ILE A 71 6.57 -3.54 9.88
N SER A 72 7.35 -4.27 10.67
CA SER A 72 8.57 -3.77 11.30
C SER A 72 9.69 -3.59 10.27
N ASP A 73 10.53 -2.56 10.46
CA ASP A 73 11.80 -2.39 9.73
C ASP A 73 12.88 -3.39 10.16
N ASP A 74 12.79 -3.91 11.38
CA ASP A 74 13.62 -5.01 11.86
C ASP A 74 13.24 -6.36 11.24
N LEU A 75 14.00 -6.75 10.23
CA LEU A 75 13.86 -8.01 9.48
C LEU A 75 14.12 -9.29 10.29
N SER A 76 14.61 -9.17 11.54
CA SER A 76 14.83 -10.33 12.42
C SER A 76 13.55 -10.79 13.14
N LYS A 77 12.50 -9.98 13.08
CA LYS A 77 11.26 -10.16 13.82
C LYS A 77 10.13 -10.75 12.97
N THR A 78 9.20 -11.45 13.62
CA THR A 78 7.97 -11.90 12.97
C THR A 78 6.89 -10.84 13.13
N ASN A 79 6.44 -10.27 12.02
CA ASN A 79 5.30 -9.35 11.99
C ASN A 79 3.98 -10.11 12.22
N LEU A 80 3.00 -9.42 12.82
CA LEU A 80 1.68 -9.99 13.09
C LEU A 80 0.60 -9.35 12.22
N VAL A 81 -0.36 -10.16 11.82
CA VAL A 81 -1.65 -9.72 11.29
C VAL A 81 -2.73 -10.14 12.29
N LYS A 82 -3.57 -9.20 12.69
CA LYS A 82 -4.64 -9.40 13.68
C LYS A 82 -5.99 -9.29 12.97
N PHE A 83 -6.89 -10.22 13.24
CA PHE A 83 -8.21 -10.29 12.60
C PHE A 83 -9.34 -10.10 13.63
N GLY A 84 -10.49 -9.60 13.16
CA GLY A 84 -11.70 -9.48 13.96
C GLY A 84 -11.50 -8.63 15.21
N PRO A 85 -11.98 -9.08 16.39
CA PRO A 85 -11.85 -8.34 17.64
C PRO A 85 -10.41 -8.01 18.07
N ALA A 86 -9.41 -8.74 17.55
CA ALA A 86 -8.00 -8.47 17.85
C ALA A 86 -7.39 -7.37 16.97
N ALA A 87 -8.05 -6.96 15.89
CA ALA A 87 -7.58 -5.90 15.01
C ALA A 87 -7.48 -4.57 15.79
N ILE A 88 -6.39 -3.84 15.55
CA ILE A 88 -6.14 -2.54 16.17
C ILE A 88 -6.57 -1.45 15.19
N LEU A 89 -7.60 -0.70 15.58
CA LEU A 89 -8.13 0.45 14.83
C LEU A 89 -7.84 1.73 15.63
N SER A 90 -6.71 2.37 15.37
CA SER A 90 -6.19 3.54 16.08
C SER A 90 -5.53 4.50 15.10
N GLY A 91 -5.31 5.75 15.55
CA GLY A 91 -4.70 6.80 14.74
C GLY A 91 -5.68 7.49 13.79
N ASP A 92 -5.12 8.06 12.72
CA ASP A 92 -5.85 8.83 11.74
C ASP A 92 -6.65 7.93 10.79
N THR A 93 -7.76 8.45 10.26
CA THR A 93 -8.70 7.69 9.44
C THR A 93 -8.75 8.20 8.01
N LEU A 94 -8.60 7.28 7.06
CA LEU A 94 -8.78 7.51 5.63
C LEU A 94 -10.09 6.84 5.18
N ASP A 95 -10.87 7.55 4.38
CA ASP A 95 -12.07 6.99 3.78
C ASP A 95 -11.72 5.94 2.73
N MET A 96 -12.40 4.80 2.80
CA MET A 96 -12.34 3.74 1.79
C MET A 96 -13.56 3.77 0.88
N VAL A 97 -13.34 3.70 -0.42
CA VAL A 97 -14.44 3.67 -1.41
C VAL A 97 -14.72 2.25 -1.85
N LYS A 98 -15.99 1.82 -1.78
CA LYS A 98 -16.43 0.49 -2.21
C LYS A 98 -16.70 0.44 -3.71
N ASN A 99 -16.10 -0.53 -4.40
CA ASN A 99 -16.44 -0.87 -5.78
C ASN A 99 -17.30 -2.14 -5.84
N LEU A 100 -18.30 -2.17 -6.72
CA LEU A 100 -19.17 -3.34 -6.89
C LEU A 100 -18.53 -4.48 -7.71
N HIS A 101 -17.49 -4.17 -8.49
CA HIS A 101 -16.84 -5.10 -9.41
C HIS A 101 -15.52 -5.67 -8.86
N THR A 102 -14.93 -5.04 -7.84
CA THR A 102 -13.62 -5.42 -7.29
C THR A 102 -13.63 -5.39 -5.77
N GLY A 103 -12.88 -6.29 -5.13
CA GLY A 103 -12.70 -6.30 -3.67
C GLY A 103 -11.57 -5.41 -3.15
N PHE A 104 -10.93 -4.58 -3.99
CA PHE A 104 -9.82 -3.73 -3.57
C PHE A 104 -10.26 -2.66 -2.57
N TYR A 105 -9.34 -2.27 -1.68
CA TYR A 105 -9.53 -1.14 -0.77
C TYR A 105 -9.10 0.14 -1.48
N TYR A 106 -10.05 0.82 -2.12
CA TYR A 106 -9.80 2.15 -2.69
C TYR A 106 -9.72 3.17 -1.57
N LEU A 107 -8.78 4.10 -1.69
CA LEU A 107 -8.60 5.23 -0.79
C LEU A 107 -9.13 6.50 -1.47
N ASP A 108 -9.81 7.35 -0.72
CA ASP A 108 -10.25 8.66 -1.20
C ASP A 108 -9.09 9.68 -1.13
N VAL A 109 -8.17 9.57 -2.09
CA VAL A 109 -7.02 10.48 -2.23
C VAL A 109 -7.40 11.65 -3.13
N LEU A 110 -7.27 12.87 -2.61
CA LEU A 110 -7.63 14.10 -3.30
C LEU A 110 -6.50 14.58 -4.22
N THR A 111 -5.28 14.60 -3.71
CA THR A 111 -4.07 15.00 -4.45
C THR A 111 -2.81 14.49 -3.76
N ILE A 112 -1.66 14.70 -4.39
CA ILE A 112 -0.33 14.50 -3.79
C ILE A 112 0.24 15.89 -3.50
N GLU A 113 0.88 16.04 -2.36
CA GLU A 113 1.57 17.27 -1.97
C GLU A 113 3.07 17.07 -1.97
N VAL A 114 3.80 18.13 -2.35
CA VAL A 114 5.25 18.23 -2.23
C VAL A 114 5.56 19.52 -1.48
N ASN A 115 6.15 19.41 -0.28
CA ASN A 115 6.33 20.52 0.67
C ASN A 115 5.02 21.26 0.98
N ARG A 116 3.91 20.52 1.15
CA ARG A 116 2.56 21.05 1.40
C ARG A 116 2.02 21.94 0.28
N GLU A 117 2.55 21.75 -0.93
CA GLU A 117 2.01 22.32 -2.15
C GLU A 117 1.51 21.21 -3.06
N GLU A 118 0.25 21.30 -3.48
CA GLU A 118 -0.36 20.33 -4.38
C GLU A 118 0.40 20.22 -5.72
N ILE A 119 0.44 19.00 -6.26
CA ILE A 119 0.86 18.77 -7.64
C ILE A 119 -0.22 19.23 -8.62
N ASP A 120 0.19 19.66 -9.81
CA ASP A 120 -0.70 20.08 -10.89
C ASP A 120 -1.30 18.83 -11.58
N ILE A 121 -2.43 18.35 -11.05
CA ILE A 121 -3.12 17.13 -11.48
C ILE A 121 -4.64 17.29 -11.39
N LYS A 122 -5.38 16.58 -12.24
CA LYS A 122 -6.85 16.54 -12.15
C LYS A 122 -7.29 15.53 -11.09
N PRO A 123 -8.24 15.85 -10.18
CA PRO A 123 -8.71 14.92 -9.14
C PRO A 123 -9.18 13.56 -9.67
N ILE A 124 -9.79 13.55 -10.87
CA ILE A 124 -10.21 12.34 -11.58
C ILE A 124 -9.09 11.31 -11.77
N VAL A 125 -7.81 11.66 -11.67
CA VAL A 125 -6.72 10.69 -11.76
C VAL A 125 -6.71 9.74 -10.57
N PHE A 126 -7.15 10.20 -9.39
CA PHE A 126 -7.17 9.42 -8.15
C PHE A 126 -8.55 8.89 -7.77
N GLU A 127 -9.63 9.51 -8.28
CA GLU A 127 -10.99 9.05 -8.03
C GLU A 127 -11.20 7.61 -8.52
N MET A 128 -12.02 6.83 -7.81
CA MET A 128 -12.36 5.48 -8.25
C MET A 128 -13.32 5.52 -9.46
N SER A 129 -13.02 4.77 -10.54
CA SER A 129 -13.99 4.58 -11.63
C SER A 129 -15.06 3.55 -11.28
N THR A 130 -16.24 3.68 -11.90
CA THR A 130 -17.37 2.74 -11.69
C THR A 130 -17.01 1.28 -12.02
N ASP A 131 -16.15 1.06 -13.02
CA ASP A 131 -15.67 -0.27 -13.41
C ASP A 131 -14.47 -0.78 -12.59
N GLY A 132 -13.98 0.01 -11.61
CA GLY A 132 -12.90 -0.39 -10.72
C GLY A 132 -11.54 -0.56 -11.41
N LYS A 133 -11.31 0.16 -12.51
CA LYS A 133 -10.03 0.13 -13.24
C LYS A 133 -9.15 1.35 -13.00
N ARG A 134 -9.71 2.41 -12.43
CA ARG A 134 -9.00 3.64 -12.06
C ARG A 134 -9.29 3.96 -10.60
N GLY A 135 -8.32 4.58 -9.95
CA GLY A 135 -8.41 5.02 -8.57
C GLY A 135 -7.07 4.92 -7.84
N PHE A 136 -7.11 5.13 -6.52
CA PHE A 136 -5.99 4.88 -5.62
C PHE A 136 -6.36 3.72 -4.70
N ILE A 137 -5.51 2.69 -4.57
CA ILE A 137 -5.75 1.55 -3.68
C ILE A 137 -4.62 1.38 -2.66
N ALA A 138 -4.89 0.73 -1.54
CA ALA A 138 -3.86 0.22 -0.65
C ALA A 138 -3.56 -1.26 -0.98
N ASP A 139 -2.28 -1.63 -1.04
CA ASP A 139 -1.88 -3.02 -1.24
C ASP A 139 -0.59 -3.36 -0.46
N SER A 140 -0.70 -4.32 0.45
CA SER A 140 0.42 -4.82 1.25
C SER A 140 1.34 -5.78 0.49
N THR A 141 0.94 -6.25 -0.70
CA THR A 141 1.80 -7.09 -1.56
C THR A 141 2.68 -6.29 -2.51
N THR A 142 2.38 -5.01 -2.70
CA THR A 142 3.17 -4.06 -3.47
C THR A 142 4.19 -3.36 -2.56
N ALA A 143 5.48 -3.51 -2.88
CA ALA A 143 6.56 -2.92 -2.06
C ALA A 143 6.56 -1.39 -2.11
N LEU A 144 6.73 -0.83 -3.31
CA LEU A 144 6.84 0.61 -3.53
C LEU A 144 5.48 1.19 -3.90
N THR A 145 5.17 2.39 -3.43
CA THR A 145 4.05 3.16 -3.97
C THR A 145 4.20 3.32 -5.48
N VAL A 146 3.19 2.89 -6.23
CA VAL A 146 3.13 3.04 -7.67
C VAL A 146 2.09 4.08 -8.06
N LEU A 147 2.43 4.97 -8.96
CA LEU A 147 1.55 6.05 -9.41
C LEU A 147 1.23 5.85 -10.89
N THR A 148 -0.01 6.18 -11.29
CA THR A 148 -0.33 6.30 -12.72
C THR A 148 0.67 7.23 -13.41
N SER A 149 0.90 7.02 -14.71
CA SER A 149 1.87 7.85 -15.44
C SER A 149 1.57 9.36 -15.32
N GLU A 150 0.30 9.76 -15.33
CA GLU A 150 -0.12 11.16 -15.16
C GLU A 150 0.23 11.71 -13.77
N ALA A 151 -0.09 10.99 -12.71
CA ALA A 151 0.24 11.39 -11.34
C ALA A 151 1.75 11.42 -11.10
N PHE A 152 2.48 10.43 -11.64
CA PHE A 152 3.93 10.37 -11.52
C PHE A 152 4.63 11.53 -12.23
N ASP A 153 4.18 11.89 -13.44
CA ASP A 153 4.75 13.01 -14.19
C ASP A 153 4.52 14.35 -13.47
N ALA A 154 3.33 14.55 -12.88
CA ALA A 154 3.03 15.73 -12.08
C ALA A 154 3.87 15.79 -10.79
N LEU A 155 4.01 14.67 -10.07
CA LEU A 155 4.91 14.55 -8.91
C LEU A 155 6.36 14.88 -9.29
N LYS A 156 6.87 14.24 -10.35
CA LYS A 156 8.23 14.47 -10.84
C LYS A 156 8.46 15.94 -11.17
N LYS A 157 7.56 16.55 -11.94
CA LYS A 157 7.62 17.98 -12.30
C LYS A 157 7.69 18.85 -11.04
N LYS A 158 6.88 18.57 -10.03
CA LYS A 158 6.87 19.33 -8.77
C LYS A 158 8.15 19.15 -7.97
N VAL A 159 8.67 17.92 -7.85
CA VAL A 159 9.98 17.67 -7.20
C VAL A 159 11.12 18.38 -7.95
N GLU A 160 11.11 18.36 -9.27
CA GLU A 160 12.11 19.04 -10.10
C GLU A 160 12.06 20.57 -9.99
N GLN A 161 10.93 21.16 -9.61
CA GLN A 161 10.86 22.60 -9.29
C GLN A 161 11.65 22.95 -8.02
N PHE A 162 11.70 22.05 -7.04
CA PHE A 162 12.42 22.27 -5.79
C PHE A 162 13.89 21.86 -5.87
N LEU A 163 14.19 20.74 -6.52
CA LEU A 163 15.53 20.12 -6.50
C LEU A 163 16.28 20.23 -7.84
N GLY A 164 15.66 20.79 -8.87
CA GLY A 164 16.19 20.78 -10.23
C GLY A 164 16.01 19.43 -10.94
N PRO A 165 16.56 19.28 -12.15
CA PRO A 165 16.32 18.11 -13.00
C PRO A 165 16.72 16.79 -12.34
N ALA A 166 15.83 15.79 -12.39
CA ALA A 166 16.10 14.48 -11.81
C ALA A 166 16.74 13.53 -12.83
N SER A 167 17.56 12.61 -12.34
CA SER A 167 18.12 11.52 -13.13
C SER A 167 17.32 10.22 -12.97
N LYS A 168 17.41 9.33 -13.96
CA LYS A 168 16.81 7.99 -13.92
C LYS A 168 17.85 6.93 -13.60
N TYR A 169 17.52 6.01 -12.70
CA TYR A 169 18.30 4.81 -12.42
C TYR A 169 17.36 3.59 -12.32
N MET A 170 17.50 2.65 -13.27
CA MET A 170 16.65 1.46 -13.34
C MET A 170 15.16 1.83 -13.37
N ILE A 171 14.38 1.37 -12.38
CA ILE A 171 12.95 1.65 -12.23
C ILE A 171 12.66 2.98 -11.55
N PHE A 172 13.66 3.62 -10.93
CA PHE A 172 13.50 4.90 -10.25
C PHE A 172 13.80 6.04 -11.22
N GLU A 173 12.86 6.98 -11.36
CA GLU A 173 12.97 8.09 -12.33
C GLU A 173 13.23 9.46 -11.69
N ILE A 174 13.27 9.51 -10.36
CA ILE A 174 13.57 10.69 -9.57
C ILE A 174 14.76 10.37 -8.67
N CYS A 175 15.96 10.61 -9.17
CA CYS A 175 17.22 10.38 -8.45
C CYS A 175 18.11 11.61 -8.47
N TYR A 176 18.80 11.85 -7.36
CA TYR A 176 19.74 12.94 -7.16
C TYR A 176 21.05 12.43 -6.53
N PRO A 177 22.19 13.09 -6.81
CA PRO A 177 23.43 12.90 -6.05
C PRO A 177 23.19 12.94 -4.53
N SER A 178 23.69 11.94 -3.81
CA SER A 178 23.64 11.87 -2.33
C SER A 178 24.23 13.11 -1.65
N SER A 179 25.18 13.80 -2.28
CA SER A 179 25.76 15.04 -1.77
C SER A 179 24.79 16.23 -1.81
N MET A 180 23.74 16.18 -2.63
CA MET A 180 22.69 17.19 -2.65
C MET A 180 21.61 16.90 -1.60
N LEU A 181 21.37 15.63 -1.30
CA LEU A 181 20.35 15.20 -0.33
C LEU A 181 20.87 15.07 1.11
N GLY A 182 22.19 15.14 1.32
CA GLY A 182 22.81 15.11 2.64
C GLY A 182 23.98 16.08 2.78
N LYS A 183 24.03 16.75 3.95
CA LYS A 183 25.10 17.61 4.54
C LYS A 183 24.73 19.10 4.82
N GLY A 184 23.47 19.40 5.12
CA GLY A 184 23.04 20.71 5.65
C GLY A 184 22.54 20.64 7.11
N GLN A 185 22.22 21.79 7.71
CA GLN A 185 21.43 21.88 8.96
C GLN A 185 19.96 21.47 8.73
N GLU A 186 19.47 21.59 7.49
CA GLU A 186 18.11 21.23 7.07
C GLU A 186 18.17 20.07 6.06
N ASP A 187 17.17 19.20 6.12
CA ASP A 187 16.99 18.09 5.19
C ASP A 187 16.38 18.61 3.88
N PRO A 188 17.11 18.58 2.75
CA PRO A 188 16.61 19.10 1.48
C PRO A 188 15.61 18.15 0.79
N ARG A 189 15.39 16.94 1.31
CA ARG A 189 14.41 16.01 0.75
C ARG A 189 13.01 16.62 0.88
N PRO A 190 12.25 16.76 -0.22
CA PRO A 190 10.92 17.31 -0.14
C PRO A 190 10.03 16.38 0.67
N LEU A 191 9.19 16.98 1.52
CA LEU A 191 8.11 16.31 2.22
C LEU A 191 7.06 15.93 1.17
N ILE A 192 6.73 14.65 1.06
CA ILE A 192 5.71 14.17 0.13
C ILE A 192 4.58 13.58 0.94
N GLY A 193 3.34 13.92 0.60
CA GLY A 193 2.18 13.38 1.28
C GLY A 193 0.99 13.12 0.37
N LEU A 194 0.06 12.29 0.84
CA LEU A 194 -1.24 12.08 0.20
C LEU A 194 -2.29 12.92 0.94
N GLN A 195 -2.89 13.89 0.25
CA GLN A 195 -4.01 14.65 0.81
C GLN A 195 -5.27 13.79 0.75
N VAL A 196 -5.89 13.58 1.91
CA VAL A 196 -7.22 12.98 2.05
C VAL A 196 -8.18 14.00 2.65
N THR A 197 -9.44 13.62 2.90
CA THR A 197 -10.50 14.53 3.36
C THR A 197 -10.11 15.37 4.58
N ASP A 198 -9.54 14.74 5.60
CA ASP A 198 -9.35 15.37 6.91
C ASP A 198 -7.88 15.71 7.25
N PHE A 199 -6.92 15.13 6.54
CA PHE A 199 -5.49 15.32 6.82
C PHE A 199 -4.60 14.97 5.61
N THR A 200 -3.30 15.20 5.77
CA THR A 200 -2.27 14.78 4.81
C THR A 200 -1.49 13.61 5.41
N LEU A 201 -1.50 12.45 4.77
CA LEU A 201 -0.59 11.36 5.12
C LEU A 201 0.81 11.72 4.61
N GLU A 202 1.58 12.40 5.45
CA GLU A 202 2.96 12.81 5.16
C GLU A 202 3.92 11.62 5.31
N PHE A 203 4.79 11.41 4.31
CA PHE A 203 5.84 10.40 4.38
C PHE A 203 7.17 11.02 4.76
N GLU A 204 7.82 10.46 5.78
CA GLU A 204 9.12 10.94 6.22
C GLU A 204 10.18 10.76 5.12
N GLY A 205 11.00 11.78 4.89
CA GLY A 205 11.98 11.81 3.81
C GLY A 205 12.96 10.63 3.85
N PHE A 206 13.37 10.16 5.03
CA PHE A 206 14.27 9.00 5.12
C PHE A 206 13.61 7.66 4.77
N ARG A 207 12.27 7.56 4.77
CA ARG A 207 11.52 6.34 4.41
C ARG A 207 11.21 6.24 2.93
N ILE A 208 11.16 7.37 2.23
CA ILE A 208 10.83 7.41 0.81
C ILE A 208 12.03 7.67 -0.09
N TRP A 209 13.21 7.92 0.47
CA TRP A 209 14.45 8.11 -0.30
C TRP A 209 15.44 6.99 0.00
N GLN A 210 15.85 6.26 -1.03
CA GLN A 210 16.78 5.14 -0.93
C GLN A 210 18.13 5.47 -1.55
N LYS A 211 19.20 5.28 -0.77
CA LYS A 211 20.56 5.30 -1.29
C LYS A 211 20.83 4.03 -2.10
N ILE A 212 21.19 4.20 -3.36
CA ILE A 212 21.49 3.07 -4.24
C ILE A 212 22.86 2.48 -3.86
N PRO A 213 22.94 1.17 -3.54
CA PRO A 213 24.18 0.53 -3.10
C PRO A 213 25.33 0.72 -4.10
N LYS A 214 26.53 1.01 -3.57
CA LYS A 214 27.76 1.23 -4.36
C LYS A 214 27.66 2.38 -5.39
N SER A 215 26.74 3.31 -5.18
CA SER A 215 26.61 4.53 -6.00
C SER A 215 26.64 5.79 -5.12
N ASN A 216 26.70 6.95 -5.77
CA ASN A 216 26.58 8.26 -5.13
C ASN A 216 25.21 8.89 -5.37
N ILE A 217 24.17 8.10 -5.62
CA ILE A 217 22.80 8.60 -5.86
C ILE A 217 21.82 8.06 -4.83
N GLU A 218 20.81 8.88 -4.56
CA GLU A 218 19.64 8.58 -3.77
C GLU A 218 18.41 8.81 -4.65
N CYS A 219 17.45 7.88 -4.57
CA CYS A 219 16.28 7.84 -5.44
C CYS A 219 15.00 7.81 -4.61
N LEU A 220 13.96 8.50 -5.10
CA LEU A 220 12.63 8.42 -4.53
C LEU A 220 12.02 7.03 -4.77
N GLN A 221 11.47 6.42 -3.72
CA GLN A 221 10.84 5.11 -3.67
C GLN A 221 9.36 5.15 -4.10
N MET A 222 9.08 5.92 -5.14
CA MET A 222 7.81 5.93 -5.85
C MET A 222 8.11 5.70 -7.33
N ILE A 223 7.32 4.87 -8.00
CA ILE A 223 7.55 4.50 -9.41
C ILE A 223 6.27 4.68 -10.22
N ARG A 224 6.40 4.81 -11.54
CA ARG A 224 5.23 4.86 -12.43
C ARG A 224 4.70 3.46 -12.75
N THR A 225 3.41 3.38 -13.05
CA THR A 225 2.76 2.20 -13.65
C THR A 225 2.10 2.54 -14.98
N MET A 226 1.88 1.49 -15.79
CA MET A 226 1.07 1.54 -17.02
C MET A 226 -0.43 1.31 -16.74
N SER A 227 -0.78 0.95 -15.50
CA SER A 227 -2.17 0.85 -15.05
C SER A 227 -2.77 2.24 -14.79
N PHE A 228 -4.11 2.30 -14.73
CA PHE A 228 -4.84 3.47 -14.25
C PHE A 228 -5.08 3.45 -12.72
N LEU A 229 -4.58 2.44 -12.02
CA LEU A 229 -4.56 2.38 -10.56
C LEU A 229 -3.24 2.88 -10.02
N SER A 230 -3.30 3.87 -9.12
CA SER A 230 -2.21 4.16 -8.17
C SER A 230 -2.35 3.22 -6.96
N VAL A 231 -1.23 2.85 -6.35
CA VAL A 231 -1.17 1.91 -5.23
C VAL A 231 -0.28 2.48 -4.13
N LEU A 232 -0.80 2.55 -2.90
CA LEU A 232 -0.02 2.80 -1.70
C LEU A 232 0.66 1.48 -1.31
N GLY A 233 1.98 1.43 -1.50
CA GLY A 233 2.80 0.27 -1.19
C GLY A 233 3.19 0.20 0.28
N PHE A 234 3.63 -0.97 0.73
CA PHE A 234 3.89 -1.20 2.15
C PHE A 234 5.16 -0.52 2.68
N GLU A 235 6.16 -0.21 1.84
CA GLU A 235 7.41 0.43 2.29
C GLU A 235 7.14 1.81 2.91
N GLN A 236 6.14 2.54 2.38
CA GLN A 236 5.69 3.81 2.95
C GLN A 236 4.95 3.66 4.29
N LEU A 237 4.55 2.44 4.65
CA LEU A 237 3.77 2.10 5.85
C LEU A 237 4.55 1.18 6.81
N VAL A 238 5.88 1.08 6.65
CA VAL A 238 6.74 0.40 7.63
C VAL A 238 6.67 1.16 8.95
N ASN A 239 6.56 0.43 10.06
CA ASN A 239 6.32 0.96 11.41
C ASN A 239 5.03 1.78 11.55
N TYR A 240 4.00 1.40 10.77
CA TYR A 240 2.62 1.83 10.98
C TYR A 240 1.73 0.63 11.30
N ASN A 241 0.83 0.80 12.26
CA ASN A 241 -0.33 -0.08 12.36
C ASN A 241 -1.35 0.38 11.32
N VAL A 242 -1.65 -0.49 10.36
CA VAL A 242 -2.61 -0.27 9.29
C VAL A 242 -3.85 -1.11 9.57
N GLY A 243 -4.92 -0.46 10.02
CA GLY A 243 -6.21 -1.10 10.31
C GLY A 243 -7.18 -0.95 9.14
N HIS A 244 -7.86 -2.03 8.76
CA HIS A 244 -8.93 -2.01 7.77
C HIS A 244 -10.25 -2.33 8.46
N ASP A 245 -11.24 -1.46 8.29
CA ASP A 245 -12.62 -1.66 8.73
C ASP A 245 -13.58 -1.60 7.53
N PRO A 246 -13.80 -2.75 6.85
CA PRO A 246 -14.64 -2.80 5.66
C PRO A 246 -16.12 -2.53 5.93
N ASN A 247 -16.58 -2.62 7.17
CA ASN A 247 -17.98 -2.36 7.53
C ASN A 247 -18.22 -0.85 7.63
N ASN A 248 -17.30 -0.12 8.24
CA ASN A 248 -17.37 1.34 8.36
C ASN A 248 -16.75 2.10 7.17
N ASN A 249 -16.10 1.40 6.25
CA ASN A 249 -15.38 1.98 5.11
C ASN A 249 -14.20 2.87 5.54
N LEU A 250 -13.47 2.47 6.56
CA LEU A 250 -12.34 3.24 7.08
C LEU A 250 -11.04 2.43 7.08
N MET A 251 -9.96 3.08 6.68
CA MET A 251 -8.60 2.65 6.94
C MET A 251 -8.02 3.50 8.07
N TYR A 252 -7.39 2.86 9.03
CA TYR A 252 -6.76 3.48 10.19
C TYR A 252 -5.25 3.40 10.02
N ILE A 253 -4.54 4.51 10.27
CA ILE A 253 -3.09 4.59 10.17
C ILE A 253 -2.54 5.25 11.43
N GLU A 254 -1.69 4.53 12.15
CA GLU A 254 -1.01 5.02 13.34
C GLU A 254 0.47 4.67 13.27
N GLU A 255 1.34 5.68 13.36
CA GLU A 255 2.78 5.42 13.52
C GLU A 255 3.03 4.74 14.87
N THR A 256 3.75 3.62 14.85
CA THR A 256 3.97 2.84 16.07
C THR A 256 5.21 1.96 15.99
N THR A 257 5.63 1.44 17.14
CA THR A 257 6.59 0.33 17.18
C THR A 257 5.79 -0.97 17.03
N CYS A 258 6.01 -1.69 15.93
CA CYS A 258 5.27 -2.93 15.68
C CYS A 258 5.49 -3.97 16.79
N GLU A 259 4.39 -4.54 17.27
CA GLU A 259 4.44 -5.76 18.09
C GLU A 259 4.94 -6.92 17.23
N THR A 260 5.92 -7.65 17.75
CA THR A 260 6.55 -8.76 17.02
C THR A 260 6.75 -9.97 17.93
N VAL A 261 6.77 -11.16 17.33
CA VAL A 261 6.99 -12.44 18.02
C VAL A 261 8.31 -13.08 17.58
#